data_AF-B3G1Q4-F1
#
_entry.id   AF-B3G1Q4-F1
#
_cell.length_a   1.000
_cell.length_b   1.000
_cell.length_c   1.000
_cell.angle_alpha   90.00
_cell.angle_beta   90.00
_cell.angle_gamma   90.00
#
_symmetry.space_group_name_H-M   'P 1'
#
loop_
_entity.id
_entity.type
_entity.pdbx_description
1 polymer ?
#
loop_
_entity_poly.entity_id
_entity_poly.type
_entity_poly.pdbx_seq_one_letter_code
_entity_poly.pdbx_strand_id
1 'polypeptide(L)'
;MQIEREGRVSFGDARIYITEEGIPRDWNAAKAWEHDYKKQVFKRVLQTLNRLGWTCTVPAVNPEDRKRYGFGIADESARRHRLCHKGDLKGELEISGRCIKFEMFQNVNAPDRPDHDGRYQSDKEFHMPYLMRLEMERTRRRIRDYLCNVFTGYRFEQKNSGRGSKCGVNGLTALEFVQACYDDSCHFKGDLTKYEISDYNNKSADKLRVTHGARVWTTDYRGRIITGTAMYNINNMWWVVCGKYAVFNKASSEIWVKNPGELRRKRNELTRRKRLEAELARATKQMNFRRAEVLRDILWPKDEALYLLWHKEHKAYHRSGFSGYSSNTVDAGRFTRSELNGWVKGGAMEDDRHRLVPIEVAA
;
A
#
# COMPACT_ATOMS: atom_id res chain seq x y z
N MET A 1 35.17 4.78 -18.77
CA MET A 1 35.37 6.21 -18.47
C MET A 1 34.06 6.76 -17.93
N GLN A 2 34.02 7.11 -16.64
CA GLN A 2 32.86 7.77 -16.03
C GLN A 2 32.92 9.27 -16.33
N ILE A 3 31.76 9.92 -16.42
CA ILE A 3 31.66 11.35 -16.71
C ILE A 3 31.52 12.10 -15.38
N GLU A 4 32.31 13.15 -15.18
CA GLU A 4 32.23 13.98 -13.97
C GLU A 4 31.06 14.96 -14.07
N ARG A 5 29.99 14.65 -13.34
CA ARG A 5 28.84 15.53 -13.10
C ARG A 5 28.24 15.22 -11.74
N GLU A 6 27.68 16.23 -11.11
CA GLU A 6 26.93 16.09 -9.86
C GLU A 6 25.43 16.22 -10.10
N GLY A 7 24.65 15.28 -9.59
CA GLY A 7 23.22 15.26 -9.82
C GLY A 7 22.46 14.41 -8.82
N ARG A 8 21.16 14.69 -8.72
CA ARG A 8 20.22 13.93 -7.88
C ARG A 8 19.19 13.25 -8.77
N VAL A 9 18.98 11.97 -8.52
CA VAL A 9 17.90 11.19 -9.13
C VAL A 9 16.88 10.88 -8.04
N SER A 10 15.60 11.12 -8.29
CA SER A 10 14.53 10.76 -7.35
C SER A 10 13.30 10.23 -8.08
N PHE A 11 12.49 9.45 -7.37
CA PHE A 11 11.21 8.95 -7.88
C PHE A 11 10.05 9.71 -7.24
N GLY A 12 8.99 9.90 -8.01
CA GLY A 12 7.68 10.31 -7.51
C GLY A 12 6.59 9.41 -8.10
N ASP A 13 5.32 9.78 -7.89
CA ASP A 13 4.19 9.05 -8.47
C ASP A 13 4.31 8.96 -10.00
N ALA A 14 4.56 7.74 -10.48
CA ALA A 14 4.77 7.38 -11.87
C ALA A 14 5.81 8.22 -12.63
N ARG A 15 6.79 8.78 -11.92
CA ARG A 15 7.78 9.69 -12.51
C ARG A 15 9.18 9.52 -11.94
N ILE A 16 10.16 9.93 -12.73
CA ILE A 16 11.56 10.09 -12.33
C ILE A 16 12.00 11.53 -12.58
N TYR A 17 12.68 12.10 -11.59
CA TYR A 17 13.33 13.41 -11.67
C TYR A 17 14.84 13.25 -11.64
N ILE A 18 15.50 14.00 -12.50
CA ILE A 18 16.96 14.16 -12.51
C ILE A 18 17.22 15.65 -12.41
N THR A 19 17.97 16.07 -11.40
CA THR A 19 18.25 17.50 -11.15
C THR A 19 19.72 17.71 -10.87
N GLU A 20 20.32 18.69 -11.54
CA GLU A 20 21.67 19.18 -11.22
C GLU A 20 21.58 20.55 -10.52
N GLU A 21 22.62 20.90 -9.76
CA GLU A 21 22.78 22.22 -9.12
C GLU A 21 24.06 22.89 -9.66
N GLY A 22 24.30 24.16 -9.30
CA GLY A 22 25.55 24.84 -9.67
C GLY A 22 25.60 25.39 -11.09
N ILE A 23 24.45 25.77 -11.66
CA ILE A 23 24.40 26.41 -13.00
C ILE A 23 25.15 27.75 -12.93
N PRO A 24 26.04 28.05 -13.91
CA PRO A 24 26.66 29.36 -14.02
C PRO A 24 25.63 30.50 -14.07
N ARG A 25 25.92 31.63 -13.43
CA ARG A 25 25.06 32.83 -13.48
C ARG A 25 25.17 33.58 -14.81
N ASP A 26 26.31 33.46 -15.48
CA ASP A 26 26.52 34.05 -16.80
C ASP A 26 25.66 33.35 -17.86
N TRP A 27 25.01 34.14 -18.72
CA TRP A 27 24.06 33.64 -19.71
C TRP A 27 24.69 32.69 -20.74
N ASN A 28 25.89 33.02 -21.24
CA ASN A 28 26.56 32.21 -22.25
C ASN A 28 27.07 30.90 -21.64
N ALA A 29 27.63 30.96 -20.43
CA ALA A 29 28.03 29.78 -19.67
C ALA A 29 26.82 28.90 -19.31
N ALA A 30 25.68 29.48 -18.92
CA ALA A 30 24.45 28.74 -18.63
C ALA A 30 23.90 28.04 -19.88
N LYS A 31 23.90 28.71 -21.04
CA LYS A 31 23.50 28.08 -22.32
C LYS A 31 24.42 26.94 -22.73
N ALA A 32 25.74 27.13 -22.60
CA ALA A 32 26.71 26.08 -22.91
C ALA A 32 26.51 24.88 -21.97
N TRP A 33 26.25 25.13 -20.69
CA TRP A 33 25.93 24.12 -19.71
C TRP A 33 24.64 23.36 -20.05
N GLU A 34 23.55 24.06 -20.42
CA GLU A 34 22.27 23.41 -20.79
C GLU A 34 22.43 22.52 -22.03
N HIS A 35 23.18 23.01 -23.03
CA HIS A 35 23.50 22.23 -24.22
C HIS A 35 24.26 20.95 -23.88
N ASP A 36 25.24 21.05 -22.99
CA ASP A 36 26.01 19.90 -22.52
C ASP A 36 25.16 18.94 -21.67
N TYR A 37 24.31 19.46 -20.77
CA TYR A 37 23.38 18.68 -19.98
C TYR A 37 22.41 17.88 -20.88
N LYS A 38 21.88 18.51 -21.93
CA LYS A 38 21.06 17.84 -22.95
C LYS A 38 21.83 16.75 -23.70
N LYS A 39 23.06 17.02 -24.11
CA LYS A 39 23.91 16.06 -24.86
C LYS A 39 24.35 14.88 -24.01
N GLN A 40 24.68 15.12 -22.75
CA GLN A 40 25.24 14.12 -21.85
C GLN A 40 24.15 13.33 -21.15
N VAL A 41 23.16 13.99 -20.54
CA VAL A 41 22.18 13.36 -19.65
C VAL A 41 20.88 13.05 -20.38
N PHE A 42 20.23 14.04 -21.01
CA PHE A 42 18.95 13.83 -21.68
C PHE A 42 19.03 12.80 -22.81
N LYS A 43 20.08 12.87 -23.63
CA LYS A 43 20.35 11.86 -24.67
C LYS A 43 20.51 10.44 -24.10
N ARG A 44 21.11 10.31 -22.92
CA ARG A 44 21.32 9.01 -22.25
C ARG A 44 20.04 8.42 -21.68
N VAL A 45 19.17 9.27 -21.14
CA VAL A 45 17.80 8.86 -20.77
C VAL A 45 17.07 8.32 -21.99
N LEU A 46 17.12 9.04 -23.11
CA LEU A 46 16.53 8.59 -24.38
C LEU A 46 17.11 7.26 -24.89
N GLN A 47 18.43 7.11 -24.86
CA GLN A 47 19.07 5.85 -25.24
C GLN A 47 18.65 4.69 -24.34
N THR A 48 18.51 4.94 -23.04
CA THR A 48 18.03 3.94 -22.08
C THR A 48 16.59 3.56 -22.36
N LEU A 49 15.72 4.54 -22.62
CA LEU A 49 14.32 4.30 -23.00
C LEU A 49 14.22 3.45 -24.27
N ASN A 50 14.95 3.81 -25.33
CA ASN A 50 14.95 3.05 -26.58
C ASN A 50 15.45 1.60 -26.38
N ARG A 51 16.50 1.39 -25.57
CA ARG A 51 16.98 0.03 -25.21
C ARG A 51 15.97 -0.78 -24.43
N LEU A 52 15.12 -0.12 -23.65
CA LEU A 52 14.02 -0.75 -22.94
C LEU A 52 12.80 -1.00 -23.85
N GLY A 53 12.85 -0.62 -25.12
CA GLY A 53 11.76 -0.81 -26.08
C GLY A 53 10.69 0.29 -26.04
N TRP A 54 11.01 1.46 -25.49
CA TRP A 54 10.15 2.63 -25.64
C TRP A 54 10.35 3.29 -26.99
N THR A 55 9.26 3.71 -27.60
CA THR A 55 9.28 4.58 -28.78
C THR A 55 9.22 6.02 -28.30
N CYS A 56 10.21 6.84 -28.67
CA CYS A 56 10.30 8.24 -28.24
C CYS A 56 10.27 9.17 -29.45
N THR A 57 9.25 10.03 -29.55
CA THR A 57 9.06 10.95 -30.69
C THR A 57 9.08 12.40 -30.23
N VAL A 58 9.49 13.31 -31.12
CA VAL A 58 9.36 14.75 -30.87
C VAL A 58 7.89 15.13 -31.10
N PRO A 59 7.23 15.84 -30.18
CA PRO A 59 5.87 16.28 -30.40
C PRO A 59 5.78 17.20 -31.63
N ALA A 60 4.67 17.11 -32.36
CA ALA A 60 4.40 18.02 -33.46
C ALA A 60 4.31 19.46 -32.94
N VAL A 61 4.92 20.40 -33.67
CA VAL A 61 4.87 21.82 -33.31
C VAL A 61 3.51 22.38 -33.74
N ASN A 62 2.76 22.97 -32.80
CA ASN A 62 1.50 23.63 -33.12
C ASN A 62 1.75 24.81 -34.07
N PRO A 63 1.05 24.90 -35.22
CA PRO A 63 1.15 26.04 -36.13
C PRO A 63 0.87 27.39 -35.48
N GLU A 64 0.02 27.45 -34.45
CA GLU A 64 -0.27 28.69 -33.71
C GLU A 64 0.92 29.13 -32.84
N ASP A 65 1.61 28.19 -32.20
CA ASP A 65 2.81 28.49 -31.41
C ASP A 65 3.94 29.01 -32.30
N ARG A 66 4.06 28.48 -33.53
CA ARG A 66 5.00 29.00 -34.54
C ARG A 66 4.69 30.44 -34.93
N LYS A 67 3.41 30.81 -35.07
CA LYS A 67 2.99 32.18 -35.37
C LYS A 67 3.23 33.13 -34.19
N ARG A 68 3.00 32.66 -32.97
CA ARG A 68 3.05 33.50 -31.75
C ARG A 68 4.47 33.73 -31.22
N TYR A 69 5.32 32.70 -31.24
CA TYR A 69 6.65 32.74 -30.63
C TYR A 69 7.79 32.73 -31.67
N GLY A 70 7.45 32.60 -32.96
CA GLY A 70 8.41 32.50 -34.06
C GLY A 70 8.93 31.08 -34.29
N PHE A 71 9.32 30.80 -35.54
CA PHE A 71 9.74 29.48 -36.01
C PHE A 71 10.86 28.84 -35.17
N GLY A 72 11.86 29.61 -34.73
CA GLY A 72 12.98 29.05 -33.97
C GLY A 72 12.61 28.58 -32.56
N ILE A 73 11.78 29.34 -31.85
CA ILE A 73 11.47 29.09 -30.43
C ILE A 73 10.51 27.92 -30.27
N ALA A 74 9.48 27.83 -31.12
CA ALA A 74 8.50 26.74 -31.05
C ALA A 74 9.14 25.37 -31.37
N ASP A 75 10.01 25.32 -32.38
CA ASP A 75 10.75 24.11 -32.74
C ASP A 75 11.82 23.75 -31.68
N GLU A 76 12.49 24.74 -31.06
CA GLU A 76 13.40 24.49 -29.95
C GLU A 76 12.67 23.97 -28.69
N SER A 77 11.51 24.54 -28.38
CA SER A 77 10.62 24.07 -27.32
C SER A 77 10.23 22.61 -27.54
N ALA A 78 9.71 22.25 -28.72
CA ALA A 78 9.37 20.86 -29.03
C ALA A 78 10.57 19.90 -28.88
N ARG A 79 11.79 20.33 -29.22
CA ARG A 79 13.01 19.53 -29.03
C ARG A 79 13.38 19.28 -27.57
N ARG A 80 12.82 20.02 -26.60
CA ARG A 80 12.97 19.75 -25.16
C ARG A 80 11.97 18.71 -24.64
N HIS A 81 10.98 18.32 -25.44
CA HIS A 81 9.98 17.33 -25.08
C HIS A 81 10.07 16.06 -25.94
N ARG A 82 9.65 14.93 -25.38
CA ARG A 82 9.49 13.66 -26.08
C ARG A 82 8.23 12.99 -25.61
N LEU A 83 7.39 12.60 -26.57
CA LEU A 83 6.26 11.72 -26.34
C LEU A 83 6.76 10.29 -26.46
N CYS A 84 6.60 9.54 -25.38
CA CYS A 84 7.11 8.20 -25.23
C CYS A 84 5.93 7.21 -25.11
N HIS A 85 6.04 6.03 -25.72
CA HIS A 85 5.10 4.95 -25.45
C HIS A 85 5.75 3.57 -25.54
N LYS A 86 5.18 2.62 -24.79
CA LYS A 86 5.53 1.21 -24.80
C LYS A 86 4.28 0.38 -24.53
N GLY A 87 3.69 -0.18 -25.58
CA GLY A 87 2.32 -0.72 -25.51
C GLY A 87 1.34 0.39 -25.07
N ASP A 88 0.49 0.08 -24.10
CA ASP A 88 -0.49 1.03 -23.54
C ASP A 88 0.10 2.01 -22.51
N LEU A 89 1.34 1.78 -22.06
CA LEU A 89 2.03 2.69 -21.15
C LEU A 89 2.59 3.86 -21.96
N LYS A 90 2.13 5.07 -21.65
CA LYS A 90 2.58 6.33 -22.25
C LYS A 90 3.53 7.05 -21.29
N GLY A 91 4.27 8.02 -21.81
CA GLY A 91 5.07 8.90 -21.00
C GLY A 91 5.52 10.17 -21.71
N GLU A 92 5.91 11.15 -20.91
CA GLU A 92 6.40 12.44 -21.35
C GLU A 92 7.76 12.69 -20.71
N LEU A 93 8.77 12.76 -21.57
CA LEU A 93 10.12 13.13 -21.17
C LEU A 93 10.34 14.59 -21.55
N GLU A 94 10.67 15.42 -20.56
CA GLU A 94 10.95 16.83 -20.74
C GLU A 94 12.28 17.23 -20.08
N ILE A 95 12.94 18.23 -20.65
CA ILE A 95 14.06 18.94 -20.03
C ILE A 95 13.70 20.41 -19.88
N SER A 96 13.83 20.92 -18.66
CA SER A 96 13.58 22.32 -18.31
C SER A 96 14.72 22.81 -17.41
N GLY A 97 15.61 23.62 -17.98
CA GLY A 97 16.82 24.10 -17.31
C GLY A 97 17.63 22.95 -16.72
N ARG A 98 17.72 22.92 -15.38
CA ARG A 98 18.45 21.89 -14.61
C ARG A 98 17.71 20.60 -14.33
N CYS A 99 16.46 20.48 -14.79
CA CYS A 99 15.59 19.37 -14.46
C CYS A 99 15.24 18.57 -15.72
N ILE A 100 15.44 17.26 -15.64
CA ILE A 100 14.83 16.30 -16.57
C ILE A 100 13.75 15.56 -15.81
N LYS A 101 12.54 15.56 -16.36
CA LYS A 101 11.39 14.83 -15.83
C LYS A 101 10.94 13.82 -16.86
N PHE A 102 10.79 12.57 -16.43
CA PHE A 102 10.06 11.58 -17.22
C PHE A 102 8.87 11.10 -16.40
N GLU A 103 7.67 11.43 -16.89
CA GLU A 103 6.40 11.08 -16.26
C GLU A 103 5.67 10.05 -17.13
N MET A 104 5.19 8.97 -16.51
CA MET A 104 4.52 7.87 -17.19
C MET A 104 3.07 7.80 -16.75
N PHE A 105 2.20 7.37 -17.66
CA PHE A 105 0.77 7.28 -17.41
C PHE A 105 0.12 6.22 -18.31
N GLN A 106 -1.10 5.84 -18.00
CA GLN A 106 -1.89 4.87 -18.76
C GLN A 106 -3.33 5.36 -18.85
N ASN A 107 -3.99 5.12 -19.99
CA ASN A 107 -5.36 5.58 -20.24
C ASN A 107 -6.40 4.46 -20.13
N VAL A 108 -6.01 3.29 -19.61
CA VAL A 108 -6.88 2.10 -19.47
C VAL A 108 -7.78 2.20 -18.24
N ASN A 109 -7.29 2.78 -17.15
CA ASN A 109 -7.96 2.85 -15.86
C ASN A 109 -7.71 4.21 -15.19
N ALA A 110 -8.52 5.22 -15.49
CA ALA A 110 -8.50 6.54 -14.85
C ALA A 110 -9.91 6.86 -14.33
N PRO A 111 -10.32 6.26 -13.21
CA PRO A 111 -11.72 6.29 -12.76
C PRO A 111 -12.12 7.61 -12.09
N ASP A 112 -11.16 8.38 -11.59
CA ASP A 112 -11.47 9.56 -10.76
C ASP A 112 -11.71 10.82 -11.59
N ARG A 113 -11.57 10.74 -12.92
CA ARG A 113 -11.81 11.85 -13.83
C ARG A 113 -12.91 11.53 -14.84
N PRO A 114 -13.80 12.49 -15.16
CA PRO A 114 -14.84 12.32 -16.18
C PRO A 114 -14.29 12.08 -17.59
N ASP A 115 -13.10 12.61 -17.89
CA ASP A 115 -12.44 12.46 -19.20
C ASP A 115 -11.68 11.13 -19.34
N HIS A 116 -11.56 10.36 -18.27
CA HIS A 116 -10.75 9.14 -18.18
C HIS A 116 -9.32 9.33 -18.70
N ASP A 117 -8.77 10.55 -18.61
CA ASP A 117 -7.41 10.82 -19.07
C ASP A 117 -6.38 10.49 -17.99
N GLY A 118 -5.67 9.39 -18.22
CA GLY A 118 -4.58 8.93 -17.38
C GLY A 118 -3.45 9.93 -17.20
N ARG A 119 -3.26 10.86 -18.14
CA ARG A 119 -2.22 11.88 -18.07
C ARG A 119 -2.38 12.79 -16.85
N TYR A 120 -3.63 13.15 -16.53
CA TYR A 120 -3.96 14.08 -15.45
C TYR A 120 -4.59 13.39 -14.24
N GLN A 121 -4.62 12.05 -14.23
CA GLN A 121 -5.02 11.24 -13.09
C GLN A 121 -4.06 11.46 -11.90
N SER A 122 -4.62 11.62 -10.71
CA SER A 122 -3.87 11.57 -9.44
C SER A 122 -3.53 10.13 -9.07
N ASP A 123 -2.48 9.92 -8.27
CA ASP A 123 -2.04 8.58 -7.83
C ASP A 123 -1.90 7.58 -8.99
N LYS A 124 -1.23 8.00 -10.06
CA LYS A 124 -1.10 7.24 -11.31
C LYS A 124 -0.61 5.81 -11.05
N GLU A 125 0.33 5.62 -10.12
CA GLU A 125 0.82 4.29 -9.72
C GLU A 125 -0.25 3.37 -9.13
N PHE A 126 -1.20 3.95 -8.38
CA PHE A 126 -2.27 3.19 -7.73
C PHE A 126 -3.25 2.67 -8.78
N HIS A 127 -3.60 3.49 -9.77
CA HIS A 127 -4.55 3.13 -10.82
C HIS A 127 -3.92 2.30 -11.95
N MET A 128 -2.59 2.31 -12.10
CA MET A 128 -1.90 1.49 -13.08
C MET A 128 -2.16 -0.01 -12.87
N PRO A 129 -2.60 -0.74 -13.93
CA PRO A 129 -2.65 -2.19 -13.91
C PRO A 129 -1.30 -2.80 -13.52
N TYR A 130 -1.31 -3.93 -12.81
CA TYR A 130 -0.13 -4.51 -12.17
C TYR A 130 1.08 -4.65 -13.10
N LEU A 131 0.90 -5.20 -14.30
CA LEU A 131 1.99 -5.40 -15.26
C LEU A 131 2.55 -4.07 -15.80
N MET A 132 1.68 -3.09 -16.10
CA MET A 132 2.11 -1.75 -16.53
C MET A 132 2.88 -1.04 -15.42
N ARG A 133 2.42 -1.16 -14.18
CA ARG A 133 3.14 -0.65 -13.01
C ARG A 133 4.53 -1.28 -12.91
N LEU A 134 4.66 -2.59 -13.07
CA LEU A 134 5.97 -3.25 -13.06
C LEU A 134 6.90 -2.77 -14.20
N GLU A 135 6.35 -2.51 -15.39
CA GLU A 135 7.14 -2.02 -16.53
C GLU A 135 7.58 -0.56 -16.38
N MET A 136 6.67 0.30 -15.89
CA MET A 136 6.97 1.68 -15.46
C MET A 136 8.11 1.70 -14.44
N GLU A 137 8.02 0.84 -13.43
CA GLU A 137 8.99 0.70 -12.36
C GLU A 137 10.36 0.23 -12.84
N ARG A 138 10.36 -0.80 -13.69
CA ARG A 138 11.56 -1.28 -14.37
C ARG A 138 12.21 -0.16 -15.16
N THR A 139 11.42 0.66 -15.85
CA THR A 139 11.91 1.77 -16.66
C THR A 139 12.64 2.80 -15.81
N ARG A 140 11.99 3.35 -14.77
CA ARG A 140 12.63 4.35 -13.90
C ARG A 140 13.87 3.82 -13.18
N ARG A 141 13.87 2.55 -12.74
CA ARG A 141 15.04 1.91 -12.11
C ARG A 141 16.22 1.79 -13.07
N ARG A 142 15.97 1.35 -14.30
CA ARG A 142 17.04 1.20 -15.29
C ARG A 142 17.64 2.54 -15.70
N ILE A 143 16.83 3.60 -15.76
CA ILE A 143 17.33 4.97 -15.94
C ILE A 143 18.20 5.37 -14.75
N ARG A 144 17.69 5.25 -13.51
CA ARG A 144 18.45 5.55 -12.29
C ARG A 144 19.79 4.81 -12.25
N ASP A 145 19.75 3.48 -12.36
CA ASP A 145 20.94 2.64 -12.25
C ASP A 145 21.96 2.99 -13.32
N TYR A 146 21.50 3.24 -14.56
CA TYR A 146 22.38 3.65 -15.64
C TYR A 146 23.05 5.00 -15.36
N LEU A 147 22.29 6.00 -14.91
CA LEU A 147 22.83 7.33 -14.62
C LEU A 147 23.80 7.32 -13.44
N CYS A 148 23.43 6.67 -12.33
CA CYS A 148 24.29 6.54 -11.15
C CYS A 148 25.57 5.74 -11.41
N ASN A 149 25.58 4.83 -12.40
CA ASN A 149 26.79 4.09 -12.77
C ASN A 149 27.70 4.86 -13.73
N VAL A 150 27.13 5.72 -14.60
CA VAL A 150 27.87 6.45 -15.64
C VAL A 150 28.46 7.77 -15.12
N PHE A 151 27.76 8.45 -14.21
CA PHE A 151 28.18 9.72 -13.65
C PHE A 151 28.69 9.56 -12.22
N THR A 152 29.89 10.07 -11.93
CA THR A 152 30.56 9.87 -10.63
C THR A 152 29.83 10.56 -9.47
N GLY A 153 29.23 11.73 -9.70
CA GLY A 153 28.55 12.53 -8.68
C GLY A 153 27.02 12.36 -8.64
N TYR A 154 26.47 11.37 -9.37
CA TYR A 154 25.02 11.12 -9.37
C TYR A 154 24.61 10.22 -8.22
N ARG A 155 23.72 10.72 -7.36
CA ARG A 155 23.14 9.96 -6.25
C ARG A 155 21.63 9.79 -6.38
N PHE A 156 21.11 8.69 -5.86
CA PHE A 156 19.68 8.45 -5.78
C PHE A 156 19.14 8.86 -4.41
N GLU A 157 18.20 9.80 -4.39
CA GLU A 157 17.50 10.27 -3.20
C GLU A 157 16.05 9.75 -3.23
N GLN A 158 15.76 8.73 -2.43
CA GLN A 158 14.39 8.26 -2.26
C GLN A 158 13.70 9.12 -1.20
N LYS A 159 12.65 9.87 -1.59
CA LYS A 159 11.90 10.74 -0.68
C LYS A 159 11.23 10.01 0.50
N ASN A 160 11.09 8.70 0.42
CA ASN A 160 10.51 7.88 1.47
C ASN A 160 11.59 6.95 2.02
N SER A 161 12.41 7.45 2.94
CA SER A 161 13.27 6.65 3.83
C SER A 161 12.64 6.67 5.22
N GLY A 162 12.47 5.51 5.87
CA GLY A 162 11.84 5.39 7.20
C GLY A 162 10.52 4.60 7.21
N ARG A 163 9.80 4.62 8.34
CA ARG A 163 8.53 3.91 8.59
C ARG A 163 7.39 4.29 7.64
N GLY A 164 7.45 5.48 7.04
CA GLY A 164 6.52 5.93 5.98
C GLY A 164 6.80 5.30 4.60
N SER A 165 7.87 4.52 4.47
CA SER A 165 8.25 3.90 3.20
C SER A 165 7.36 2.70 2.88
N LYS A 166 7.05 2.56 1.59
CA LYS A 166 6.34 1.39 1.07
C LYS A 166 7.20 0.14 1.28
N CYS A 167 6.72 -0.84 2.04
CA CYS A 167 7.27 -2.20 2.00
C CYS A 167 6.73 -2.91 0.76
N GLY A 168 7.60 -3.44 -0.09
CA GLY A 168 7.18 -4.16 -1.27
C GLY A 168 8.15 -4.10 -2.43
N VAL A 169 7.75 -4.68 -3.56
CA VAL A 169 8.45 -4.47 -4.83
C VAL A 169 8.51 -2.96 -5.08
N ASN A 170 9.73 -2.42 -5.26
CA ASN A 170 10.00 -1.00 -5.49
C ASN A 170 10.04 -0.08 -4.27
N GLY A 171 9.91 -0.63 -3.07
CA GLY A 171 10.27 0.06 -1.84
C GLY A 171 11.27 -0.75 -1.04
N LEU A 172 11.14 -0.68 0.28
CA LEU A 172 11.97 -1.47 1.19
C LEU A 172 11.63 -2.95 1.07
N THR A 173 12.64 -3.80 1.16
CA THR A 173 12.43 -5.21 1.51
C THR A 173 11.78 -5.28 2.89
N ALA A 174 11.17 -6.43 3.20
CA ALA A 174 10.53 -6.63 4.49
C ALA A 174 11.51 -6.40 5.66
N LEU A 175 12.77 -6.81 5.53
CA LEU A 175 13.80 -6.59 6.55
C LEU A 175 14.21 -5.12 6.65
N GLU A 176 14.46 -4.46 5.52
CA GLU A 176 14.78 -3.02 5.51
C GLU A 176 13.61 -2.20 6.09
N PHE A 177 12.36 -2.59 5.83
CA PHE A 177 11.19 -1.94 6.40
C PHE A 177 11.12 -2.12 7.92
N VAL A 178 11.37 -3.34 8.41
CA VAL A 178 11.41 -3.62 9.86
C VAL A 178 12.53 -2.82 10.52
N GLN A 179 13.72 -2.76 9.89
CA GLN A 179 14.84 -1.95 10.39
C GLN A 179 14.47 -0.46 10.43
N ALA A 180 13.88 0.07 9.36
CA ALA A 180 13.41 1.46 9.32
C ALA A 180 12.35 1.75 10.39
N CYS A 181 11.49 0.77 10.73
CA CYS A 181 10.55 0.91 11.85
C CYS A 181 11.26 0.94 13.20
N TYR A 182 12.37 0.23 13.36
CA TYR A 182 13.17 0.27 14.58
C TYR A 182 13.94 1.59 14.72
N ASP A 183 14.59 2.04 13.64
CA ASP A 183 15.36 3.29 13.63
C ASP A 183 14.49 4.51 13.96
N ASP A 184 13.25 4.52 13.48
CA ASP A 184 12.29 5.61 13.72
C ASP A 184 11.58 5.51 15.08
N SER A 185 11.68 4.39 15.80
CA SER A 185 10.89 4.13 17.00
C SER A 185 11.64 4.54 18.26
N CYS A 186 10.99 5.32 19.12
CA CYS A 186 11.54 5.66 20.43
C CYS A 186 11.64 4.47 21.40
N HIS A 187 10.98 3.34 21.08
CA HIS A 187 10.90 2.15 21.94
C HIS A 187 12.06 1.17 21.76
N PHE A 188 12.84 1.30 20.67
CA PHE A 188 13.97 0.42 20.38
C PHE A 188 15.26 1.22 20.38
N LYS A 189 16.00 1.16 21.48
CA LYS A 189 17.34 1.75 21.60
C LYS A 189 18.30 0.67 22.10
N GLY A 190 19.15 0.17 21.22
CA GLY A 190 20.17 -0.83 21.56
C GLY A 190 20.00 -2.17 20.84
N ASP A 191 20.63 -3.21 21.41
CA ASP A 191 20.70 -4.54 20.83
C ASP A 191 19.36 -5.29 20.97
N LEU A 192 18.64 -5.43 19.86
CA LEU A 192 17.34 -6.11 19.78
C LEU A 192 17.41 -7.60 20.15
N THR A 193 18.59 -8.23 20.09
CA THR A 193 18.76 -9.63 20.47
C THR A 193 18.76 -9.83 21.99
N LYS A 194 18.99 -8.74 22.75
CA LYS A 194 19.04 -8.74 24.22
C LYS A 194 17.82 -8.07 24.85
N TYR A 195 16.84 -7.67 24.02
CA TYR A 195 15.65 -6.99 24.51
C TYR A 195 14.77 -7.95 25.31
N GLU A 196 14.50 -7.60 26.57
CA GLU A 196 13.67 -8.42 27.43
C GLU A 196 12.18 -8.22 27.09
N ILE A 197 11.52 -9.30 26.66
CA ILE A 197 10.12 -9.28 26.27
C ILE A 197 9.30 -9.96 27.35
N SER A 198 8.39 -9.21 27.98
CA SER A 198 7.47 -9.74 29.00
C SER A 198 6.69 -10.95 28.49
N ASP A 199 6.46 -11.93 29.36
CA ASP A 199 5.86 -13.23 28.98
C ASP A 199 4.47 -13.09 28.34
N TYR A 200 3.65 -12.13 28.79
CA TYR A 200 2.34 -11.93 28.18
C TYR A 200 2.43 -11.43 26.72
N ASN A 201 3.50 -10.70 26.38
CA ASN A 201 3.76 -10.15 25.05
C ASN A 201 4.38 -11.16 24.09
N ASN A 202 5.00 -12.22 24.60
CA ASN A 202 5.61 -13.28 23.79
C ASN A 202 4.79 -14.58 23.78
N LYS A 203 3.64 -14.64 24.45
CA LYS A 203 2.77 -15.82 24.49
C LYS A 203 1.99 -16.01 23.18
N SER A 204 2.29 -17.08 22.47
CA SER A 204 1.71 -17.41 21.18
C SER A 204 0.24 -17.89 21.26
N ALA A 205 -0.40 -18.05 20.11
CA ALA A 205 -1.71 -18.67 19.97
C ALA A 205 -1.74 -20.11 20.52
N ASP A 206 -0.69 -20.89 20.29
CA ASP A 206 -0.47 -22.24 20.84
C ASP A 206 0.14 -22.25 22.25
N LYS A 207 0.12 -21.10 22.94
CA LYS A 207 0.57 -20.92 24.35
C LYS A 207 2.05 -21.22 24.59
N LEU A 208 2.85 -21.22 23.52
CA LEU A 208 4.30 -21.32 23.54
C LEU A 208 4.93 -19.93 23.49
N ARG A 209 6.24 -19.85 23.72
CA ARG A 209 6.99 -18.59 23.66
C ARG A 209 7.42 -18.27 22.23
N VAL A 210 7.05 -17.09 21.73
CA VAL A 210 7.58 -16.52 20.49
C VAL A 210 8.95 -15.90 20.78
N THR A 211 9.95 -16.26 19.98
CA THR A 211 11.33 -15.76 20.12
C THR A 211 11.68 -14.90 18.92
N HIS A 212 12.41 -13.79 19.15
CA HIS A 212 12.94 -12.96 18.07
C HIS A 212 13.86 -13.78 17.15
N GLY A 213 13.67 -13.65 15.83
CA GLY A 213 14.39 -14.42 14.82
C GLY A 213 13.85 -15.84 14.59
N ALA A 214 12.87 -16.32 15.36
CA ALA A 214 12.35 -17.68 15.21
C ALA A 214 11.41 -17.80 14.00
N ARG A 215 11.39 -19.00 13.41
CA ARG A 215 10.38 -19.36 12.41
C ARG A 215 9.04 -19.56 13.10
N VAL A 216 8.01 -18.91 12.56
CA VAL A 216 6.64 -18.99 13.06
C VAL A 216 5.63 -19.17 11.93
N TRP A 217 4.38 -19.41 12.30
CA TRP A 217 3.22 -19.47 11.42
C TRP A 217 2.22 -18.38 11.82
N THR A 218 1.57 -17.75 10.84
CA THR A 218 0.49 -16.79 11.07
C THR A 218 -0.49 -16.80 9.90
N THR A 219 -1.44 -15.87 9.85
CA THR A 219 -2.39 -15.72 8.75
C THR A 219 -2.11 -14.47 7.90
N ASP A 220 -2.31 -14.56 6.58
CA ASP A 220 -2.43 -13.38 5.71
C ASP A 220 -3.74 -12.59 6.00
N TYR A 221 -3.94 -11.44 5.36
CA TYR A 221 -5.19 -10.65 5.50
C TYR A 221 -6.45 -11.40 5.06
N ARG A 222 -6.29 -12.52 4.33
CA ARG A 222 -7.38 -13.39 3.91
C ARG A 222 -7.54 -14.58 4.86
N GLY A 223 -6.72 -14.76 5.90
CA GLY A 223 -6.82 -15.91 6.80
C GLY A 223 -6.10 -17.17 6.31
N ARG A 224 -5.26 -17.11 5.26
CA ARG A 224 -4.45 -18.26 4.83
C ARG A 224 -3.23 -18.40 5.71
N ILE A 225 -2.87 -19.63 6.07
CA ILE A 225 -1.65 -19.87 6.84
C ILE A 225 -0.42 -19.58 5.99
N ILE A 226 0.46 -18.76 6.54
CA ILE A 226 1.76 -18.41 6.00
C ILE A 226 2.82 -18.64 7.07
N THR A 227 4.07 -18.81 6.65
CA THR A 227 5.22 -18.94 7.54
C THR A 227 6.16 -17.76 7.34
N GLY A 228 6.92 -17.41 8.36
CA GLY A 228 7.89 -16.32 8.31
C GLY A 228 8.78 -16.30 9.53
N THR A 229 9.61 -15.27 9.60
CA THR A 229 10.49 -15.00 10.74
C THR A 229 9.86 -13.95 11.64
N ALA A 230 9.71 -14.27 12.93
CA ALA A 230 9.19 -13.34 13.93
C ALA A 230 10.26 -12.33 14.35
N MET A 231 9.96 -11.05 14.24
CA MET A 231 10.80 -9.94 14.69
C MET A 231 9.97 -9.14 15.69
N TYR A 232 10.45 -9.04 16.92
CA TYR A 232 9.71 -8.38 17.99
C TYR A 232 9.39 -6.93 17.64
N ASN A 233 8.14 -6.51 17.84
CA ASN A 233 7.74 -5.11 17.73
C ASN A 233 7.38 -4.62 19.14
N ILE A 234 6.30 -3.86 19.34
CA ILE A 234 5.96 -3.27 20.62
C ILE A 234 4.81 -4.02 21.29
N ASN A 235 4.84 -4.10 22.62
CA ASN A 235 3.83 -4.81 23.42
C ASN A 235 3.66 -6.25 22.89
N ASN A 236 2.43 -6.68 22.66
CA ASN A 236 2.14 -7.99 22.12
C ASN A 236 2.25 -8.04 20.60
N MET A 237 2.72 -6.99 19.92
CA MET A 237 2.83 -6.95 18.47
C MET A 237 4.19 -7.46 18.00
N TRP A 238 4.18 -8.15 16.87
CA TRP A 238 5.33 -8.75 16.23
C TRP A 238 5.26 -8.51 14.73
N TRP A 239 6.40 -8.17 14.14
CA TRP A 239 6.56 -8.25 12.69
C TRP A 239 6.79 -9.71 12.30
N VAL A 240 6.09 -10.20 11.29
CA VAL A 240 6.32 -11.52 10.70
C VAL A 240 6.77 -11.34 9.25
N VAL A 241 8.04 -11.62 8.99
CA VAL A 241 8.67 -11.49 7.67
C VAL A 241 8.46 -12.78 6.89
N CYS A 242 7.59 -12.75 5.88
CA CYS A 242 7.14 -13.92 5.11
C CYS A 242 7.82 -14.05 3.74
N GLY A 243 8.81 -13.21 3.45
CA GLY A 243 9.57 -13.21 2.20
C GLY A 243 10.21 -11.84 1.95
N LYS A 244 10.89 -11.69 0.80
CA LYS A 244 11.64 -10.47 0.49
C LYS A 244 10.82 -9.17 0.59
N TYR A 245 9.53 -9.23 0.28
CA TYR A 245 8.66 -8.05 0.15
C TYR A 245 7.35 -8.15 0.97
N ALA A 246 7.25 -9.13 1.86
CA ALA A 246 6.04 -9.40 2.62
C ALA A 246 6.35 -9.37 4.12
N VAL A 247 5.71 -8.43 4.83
CA VAL A 247 5.76 -8.29 6.28
C VAL A 247 4.35 -8.05 6.81
N PHE A 248 4.04 -8.63 7.97
CA PHE A 248 2.76 -8.47 8.65
C PHE A 248 3.00 -8.03 10.09
N ASN A 249 2.19 -7.09 10.60
CA ASN A 249 2.15 -6.80 12.04
C ASN A 249 1.08 -7.66 12.68
N LYS A 250 1.45 -8.51 13.62
CA LYS A 250 0.56 -9.52 14.23
C LYS A 250 0.67 -9.49 15.74
N ALA A 251 -0.45 -9.64 16.44
CA ALA A 251 -0.40 -9.89 17.86
C ALA A 251 0.22 -11.28 18.13
N SER A 252 0.89 -11.46 19.26
CA SER A 252 1.47 -12.74 19.68
C SER A 252 0.42 -13.85 19.70
N SER A 253 -0.81 -13.53 20.09
CA SER A 253 -1.97 -14.43 20.06
C SER A 253 -2.47 -14.81 18.66
N GLU A 254 -1.93 -14.20 17.59
CA GLU A 254 -2.18 -14.56 16.19
C GLU A 254 -1.02 -15.33 15.54
N ILE A 255 0.00 -15.67 16.33
CA ILE A 255 1.21 -16.36 15.88
C ILE A 255 1.24 -17.74 16.50
N TRP A 256 1.58 -18.75 15.70
CA TRP A 256 1.82 -20.11 16.18
C TRP A 256 3.32 -20.42 16.11
N VAL A 257 3.86 -21.00 17.18
CA VAL A 257 5.25 -21.44 17.25
C VAL A 257 5.41 -22.82 16.61
N LYS A 258 4.37 -23.66 16.67
CA LYS A 258 4.31 -24.92 15.91
C LYS A 258 3.41 -24.76 14.69
N ASN A 259 3.62 -25.63 13.70
CA ASN A 259 2.71 -25.72 12.56
C ASN A 259 1.28 -25.99 13.09
N PRO A 260 0.31 -25.12 12.78
CA PRO A 260 -1.00 -25.21 13.38
C PRO A 260 -1.95 -26.21 12.68
N GLY A 261 -1.40 -27.11 11.85
CA GLY A 261 -2.12 -28.21 11.20
C GLY A 261 -2.51 -27.90 9.76
N GLU A 262 -3.81 -27.99 9.44
CA GLU A 262 -4.35 -27.84 8.09
C GLU A 262 -4.02 -26.49 7.44
N LEU A 263 -2.92 -26.44 6.67
CA LEU A 263 -2.42 -25.21 6.04
C LEU A 263 -3.34 -24.70 4.92
N ARG A 264 -4.12 -25.59 4.29
CA ARG A 264 -5.06 -25.23 3.22
C ARG A 264 -6.37 -24.66 3.76
N ARG A 265 -6.68 -24.89 5.04
CA ARG A 265 -7.86 -24.34 5.66
C ARG A 265 -7.66 -22.85 5.91
N LYS A 266 -8.59 -22.05 5.40
CA LYS A 266 -8.62 -20.61 5.60
C LYS A 266 -9.23 -20.30 6.97
N ARG A 267 -8.49 -19.62 7.84
CA ARG A 267 -8.91 -19.15 9.17
C ARG A 267 -9.50 -17.74 9.07
N ASN A 268 -10.67 -17.65 8.45
CA ASN A 268 -11.37 -16.39 8.20
C ASN A 268 -12.80 -16.41 8.73
N GLU A 269 -13.06 -17.19 9.78
CA GLU A 269 -14.37 -17.39 10.39
C GLU A 269 -15.04 -16.06 10.74
N LEU A 270 -14.31 -15.15 11.41
CA LEU A 270 -14.81 -13.81 11.77
C LEU A 270 -15.16 -12.98 10.53
N THR A 271 -14.29 -12.95 9.52
CA THR A 271 -14.54 -12.21 8.27
C THR A 271 -15.70 -12.79 7.47
N ARG A 272 -15.82 -14.13 7.44
CA ARG A 272 -16.92 -14.85 6.80
C ARG A 272 -18.25 -14.50 7.50
N ARG A 273 -18.27 -14.54 8.83
CA ARG A 273 -19.43 -14.16 9.64
C ARG A 273 -19.85 -12.72 9.36
N LYS A 274 -18.94 -11.76 9.48
CA LYS A 274 -19.20 -10.33 9.18
C LYS A 274 -19.81 -10.13 7.81
N ARG A 275 -19.29 -10.83 6.79
CA ARG A 275 -19.83 -10.77 5.42
C ARG A 275 -21.25 -11.34 5.32
N LEU A 276 -21.49 -12.51 5.91
CA LEU A 276 -22.79 -13.16 5.88
C LEU A 276 -23.86 -12.34 6.64
N GLU A 277 -23.52 -11.77 7.80
CA GLU A 277 -24.41 -10.86 8.53
C GLU A 277 -24.71 -9.58 7.74
N ALA A 278 -23.72 -9.02 7.02
CA ALA A 278 -23.96 -7.87 6.15
C ALA A 278 -24.86 -8.20 4.95
N GLU A 279 -24.73 -9.40 4.37
CA GLU A 279 -25.64 -9.88 3.33
C GLU A 279 -27.05 -10.12 3.87
N LEU A 280 -27.18 -10.64 5.10
CA LEU A 280 -28.45 -10.80 5.79
C LEU A 280 -29.14 -9.45 5.97
N ALA A 281 -28.43 -8.47 6.52
CA ALA A 281 -28.94 -7.10 6.69
C ALA A 281 -29.38 -6.48 5.36
N ARG A 282 -28.60 -6.69 4.28
CA ARG A 282 -28.96 -6.22 2.93
C ARG A 282 -30.24 -6.90 2.42
N ALA A 283 -30.36 -8.22 2.58
CA ALA A 283 -31.54 -8.97 2.16
C ALA A 283 -32.80 -8.50 2.91
N THR A 284 -32.69 -8.26 4.22
CA THR A 284 -33.78 -7.72 5.04
C THR A 284 -34.20 -6.32 4.58
N LYS A 285 -33.24 -5.41 4.33
CA LYS A 285 -33.52 -4.05 3.83
C LYS A 285 -34.20 -4.05 2.45
N GLN A 286 -33.93 -5.05 1.63
CA GLN A 286 -34.53 -5.24 0.31
C GLN A 286 -35.84 -6.05 0.36
N MET A 287 -36.34 -6.40 1.56
CA MET A 287 -37.51 -7.25 1.77
C MET A 287 -37.40 -8.65 1.12
N ASN A 288 -36.19 -9.15 0.89
CA ASN A 288 -35.94 -10.49 0.37
C ASN A 288 -35.84 -11.50 1.52
N PHE A 289 -36.97 -11.78 2.15
CA PHE A 289 -37.04 -12.59 3.37
C PHE A 289 -36.59 -14.05 3.17
N ARG A 290 -36.85 -14.63 1.98
CA ARG A 290 -36.39 -15.99 1.65
C ARG A 290 -34.87 -16.10 1.65
N ARG A 291 -34.17 -15.09 1.11
CA ARG A 291 -32.69 -15.04 1.17
C ARG A 291 -32.21 -14.80 2.60
N ALA A 292 -32.89 -13.95 3.35
CA ALA A 292 -32.55 -13.67 4.74
C ALA A 292 -32.66 -14.93 5.63
N GLU A 293 -33.72 -15.72 5.44
CA GLU A 293 -33.91 -16.99 6.15
C GLU A 293 -32.76 -17.98 5.90
N VAL A 294 -32.40 -18.20 4.63
CA VAL A 294 -31.26 -19.07 4.27
C VAL A 294 -29.95 -18.59 4.91
N LEU A 295 -29.70 -17.28 4.93
CA LEU A 295 -28.50 -16.71 5.53
C LEU A 295 -28.50 -16.85 7.07
N ARG A 296 -29.65 -16.69 7.73
CA ARG A 296 -29.82 -16.95 9.16
C ARG A 296 -29.48 -18.40 9.50
N ASP A 297 -30.04 -19.35 8.76
CA ASP A 297 -29.84 -20.79 8.99
C ASP A 297 -28.38 -21.24 8.76
N ILE A 298 -27.62 -20.53 7.92
CA ILE A 298 -26.18 -20.76 7.74
C ILE A 298 -25.36 -20.19 8.91
N LEU A 299 -25.81 -19.07 9.48
CA LEU A 299 -25.08 -18.30 10.48
C LEU A 299 -25.25 -18.86 11.90
N TRP A 300 -26.45 -19.33 12.23
CA TRP A 300 -26.81 -19.77 13.57
C TRP A 300 -27.62 -21.07 13.55
N PRO A 301 -27.52 -21.91 14.59
CA PRO A 301 -28.43 -23.03 14.79
C PRO A 301 -29.90 -22.56 14.86
N LYS A 302 -30.82 -23.38 14.34
CA LYS A 302 -32.25 -23.02 14.26
C LYS A 302 -32.92 -22.86 15.63
N ASP A 303 -32.46 -23.63 16.60
CA ASP A 303 -33.12 -23.75 17.91
C ASP A 303 -32.44 -22.89 18.99
N GLU A 304 -31.51 -22.02 18.61
CA GLU A 304 -30.77 -21.17 19.55
C GLU A 304 -31.31 -19.74 19.56
N ALA A 305 -31.69 -19.25 20.75
CA ALA A 305 -32.14 -17.88 20.92
C ALA A 305 -31.01 -16.89 20.60
N LEU A 306 -31.36 -15.85 19.85
CA LEU A 306 -30.44 -14.80 19.42
C LEU A 306 -30.72 -13.48 20.14
N TYR A 307 -29.64 -12.75 20.39
CA TYR A 307 -29.66 -11.49 21.14
C TYR A 307 -28.89 -10.41 20.38
N LEU A 308 -29.31 -9.17 20.58
CA LEU A 308 -28.51 -7.98 20.30
C LEU A 308 -27.81 -7.55 21.60
N LEU A 309 -26.57 -7.11 21.49
CA LEU A 309 -25.81 -6.56 22.62
C LEU A 309 -25.86 -5.03 22.58
N TRP A 310 -26.60 -4.41 23.48
CA TRP A 310 -26.70 -2.96 23.64
C TRP A 310 -25.60 -2.44 24.56
N HIS A 311 -24.90 -1.39 24.15
CA HIS A 311 -23.91 -0.70 24.98
C HIS A 311 -24.52 0.60 25.52
N LYS A 312 -24.59 0.74 26.85
CA LYS A 312 -25.32 1.83 27.53
C LYS A 312 -24.70 3.20 27.26
N GLU A 313 -23.39 3.32 27.36
CA GLU A 313 -22.67 4.60 27.18
C GLU A 313 -22.75 5.11 25.74
N HIS A 314 -22.44 4.25 24.76
CA HIS A 314 -22.54 4.58 23.33
C HIS A 314 -23.99 4.66 22.82
N LYS A 315 -24.98 4.26 23.61
CA LYS A 315 -26.41 4.22 23.24
C LYS A 315 -26.64 3.55 21.88
N ALA A 316 -25.98 2.42 21.67
CA ALA A 316 -25.98 1.71 20.38
C ALA A 316 -25.73 0.21 20.58
N TYR A 317 -26.09 -0.60 19.58
CA TYR A 317 -25.81 -2.02 19.55
C TYR A 317 -24.40 -2.32 19.02
N HIS A 318 -23.75 -3.36 19.55
CA HIS A 318 -22.53 -3.88 18.94
C HIS A 318 -22.81 -4.46 17.55
N ARG A 319 -21.90 -4.25 16.61
CA ARG A 319 -21.90 -4.90 15.30
C ARG A 319 -21.27 -6.30 15.37
N SER A 320 -21.42 -7.07 14.28
CA SER A 320 -20.87 -8.42 14.12
C SER A 320 -19.41 -8.53 14.59
N GLY A 321 -19.10 -9.56 15.38
CA GLY A 321 -17.78 -9.79 15.97
C GLY A 321 -17.38 -8.73 17.01
N PHE A 322 -18.34 -8.10 17.68
CA PHE A 322 -18.16 -7.11 18.75
C PHE A 322 -17.34 -5.87 18.34
N SER A 323 -17.34 -5.53 17.05
CA SER A 323 -16.44 -4.53 16.48
C SER A 323 -17.24 -3.38 15.87
N GLY A 324 -17.27 -2.25 16.59
CA GLY A 324 -18.03 -1.06 16.24
C GLY A 324 -19.48 -1.10 16.71
N TYR A 325 -20.18 0.02 16.53
CA TYR A 325 -21.55 0.22 17.03
C TYR A 325 -22.52 0.61 15.91
N SER A 326 -23.81 0.34 16.12
CA SER A 326 -24.91 0.75 15.25
C SER A 326 -26.15 1.06 16.07
N SER A 327 -26.87 2.13 15.76
CA SER A 327 -28.20 2.39 16.32
C SER A 327 -29.29 1.58 15.61
N ASN A 328 -29.04 1.12 14.39
CA ASN A 328 -29.97 0.31 13.61
C ASN A 328 -29.87 -1.17 14.00
N THR A 329 -30.98 -1.76 14.46
CA THR A 329 -31.11 -3.18 14.83
C THR A 329 -30.87 -4.13 13.65
N VAL A 330 -31.15 -3.70 12.41
CA VAL A 330 -30.90 -4.52 11.22
C VAL A 330 -29.40 -4.69 10.98
N ASP A 331 -28.62 -3.63 11.20
CA ASP A 331 -27.16 -3.61 11.04
C ASP A 331 -26.40 -4.07 12.30
N ALA A 332 -27.13 -4.32 13.40
CA ALA A 332 -26.57 -4.83 14.64
C ALA A 332 -26.11 -6.29 14.50
N GLY A 333 -25.06 -6.63 15.23
CA GLY A 333 -24.59 -8.00 15.33
C GLY A 333 -25.59 -8.85 16.10
N ARG A 334 -25.79 -10.09 15.64
CA ARG A 334 -26.62 -11.08 16.35
C ARG A 334 -25.72 -12.11 17.00
N PHE A 335 -25.99 -12.40 18.26
CA PHE A 335 -25.13 -13.23 19.10
C PHE A 335 -25.96 -14.29 19.79
N THR A 336 -25.38 -15.48 19.92
CA THR A 336 -25.97 -16.49 20.78
C THR A 336 -25.63 -16.21 22.24
N ARG A 337 -26.34 -16.86 23.16
CA ARG A 337 -26.10 -16.65 24.60
C ARG A 337 -24.66 -16.99 25.00
N SER A 338 -24.11 -18.06 24.45
CA SER A 338 -22.74 -18.52 24.78
C SER A 338 -21.67 -17.50 24.39
N GLU A 339 -21.87 -16.77 23.28
CA GLU A 339 -20.96 -15.72 22.83
C GLU A 339 -20.93 -14.50 23.76
N LEU A 340 -22.00 -14.30 24.54
CA LEU A 340 -22.21 -13.12 25.38
C LEU A 340 -21.73 -13.31 26.82
N ASN A 341 -21.29 -14.51 27.19
CA ASN A 341 -20.83 -14.83 28.55
C ASN A 341 -19.65 -13.96 29.03
N GLY A 342 -18.81 -13.47 28.11
CA GLY A 342 -17.72 -12.55 28.42
C GLY A 342 -18.14 -11.09 28.57
N TRP A 343 -19.36 -10.75 28.17
CA TRP A 343 -19.91 -9.39 28.16
C TRP A 343 -20.91 -9.16 29.28
N VAL A 344 -21.76 -10.14 29.57
CA VAL A 344 -22.73 -10.09 30.67
C VAL A 344 -22.59 -11.36 31.51
N LYS A 345 -22.15 -11.20 32.76
CA LYS A 345 -21.75 -12.30 33.63
C LYS A 345 -22.96 -13.11 34.15
N GLY A 346 -22.74 -14.40 34.40
CA GLY A 346 -23.59 -15.21 35.28
C GLY A 346 -25.04 -15.43 34.83
N GLY A 347 -25.33 -15.38 33.53
CA GLY A 347 -26.70 -15.57 33.04
C GLY A 347 -27.59 -14.33 33.12
N ALA A 348 -27.10 -13.21 33.65
CA ALA A 348 -27.86 -11.96 33.73
C ALA A 348 -28.21 -11.40 32.33
N MET A 349 -29.28 -10.61 32.23
CA MET A 349 -29.67 -9.93 30.99
C MET A 349 -29.01 -8.56 30.84
N GLU A 350 -28.36 -8.06 31.89
CA GLU A 350 -27.78 -6.73 31.93
C GLU A 350 -26.64 -6.69 32.95
N ASP A 351 -25.64 -5.86 32.69
CA ASP A 351 -24.60 -5.47 33.64
C ASP A 351 -24.43 -3.94 33.63
N ASP A 352 -23.39 -3.41 34.29
CA ASP A 352 -23.16 -1.97 34.38
C ASP A 352 -22.99 -1.27 33.03
N ARG A 353 -22.54 -1.98 31.99
CA ARG A 353 -22.17 -1.39 30.68
C ARG A 353 -23.03 -1.87 29.52
N HIS A 354 -23.62 -3.05 29.62
CA HIS A 354 -24.27 -3.75 28.52
C HIS A 354 -25.63 -4.30 28.91
N ARG A 355 -26.52 -4.40 27.92
CA ARG A 355 -27.83 -5.03 28.04
C ARG A 355 -28.07 -5.97 26.87
N LEU A 356 -28.53 -7.19 27.16
CA LEU A 356 -28.94 -8.17 26.17
C LEU A 356 -30.39 -7.91 25.78
N VAL A 357 -30.63 -7.77 24.49
CA VAL A 357 -31.98 -7.54 23.94
C VAL A 357 -32.33 -8.77 23.08
N PRO A 358 -33.29 -9.62 23.51
CA PRO A 358 -33.76 -10.72 22.66
C PRO A 358 -34.28 -10.19 21.33
N ILE A 359 -33.97 -10.87 20.23
CA ILE A 359 -34.39 -10.40 18.88
C ILE A 359 -35.92 -10.31 18.76
N GLU A 360 -36.65 -11.20 19.43
CA GLU A 360 -38.12 -11.20 19.46
C GLU A 360 -38.71 -9.92 20.09
N VAL A 361 -37.95 -9.24 20.94
CA VAL A 361 -38.35 -7.99 21.62
C VAL A 361 -37.80 -6.75 20.90
N ALA A 362 -36.87 -6.94 19.96
CA ALA A 362 -36.18 -5.85 19.25
C ALA A 362 -36.80 -5.50 17.89
N ALA A 363 -37.84 -6.22 17.47
CA ALA A 363 -38.50 -6.09 16.17
C ALA A 363 -39.54 -4.97 16.15
#